data_AF-A0A3B8WAS1-F1
#
_entry.id   AF-A0A3B8WAS1-F1
#
_cell.length_a   1.000
_cell.length_b   1.000
_cell.length_c   1.000
_cell.angle_alpha   90.00
_cell.angle_beta   90.00
_cell.angle_gamma   90.00
#
_symmetry.space_group_name_H-M   'P 1'
#
loop_
_entity.id
_entity.type
_entity.pdbx_description
1 polymer ?
#
loop_
_entity_poly.entity_id
_entity_poly.type
_entity_poly.pdbx_seq_one_letter_code
_entity_poly.pdbx_strand_id
1 'polypeptide(L)'
;MMTFLIVAAVVLLIAILYLIFRIGNLVGVVKGKEGDAVSAMNNTNAWLFMFFLVSGLAVFFWYSFTYFADYTLPVASEHGVVTDGLFWTTMWITVGSFTIIFIGLFWFTFKYRYDKNRKASFFADNHYLELTWTIVPAVVLTLLIFKGLTAWTDITGPAKEDAVVIELVAQHV
;
A
#
# COMPACT_ATOMS: atom_id res chain seq x y z
N MET A 1 -48.71 -3.29 1.42
CA MET A 1 -48.88 -1.82 1.58
C MET A 1 -47.57 -1.14 1.97
N MET A 2 -46.92 -1.51 3.09
CA MET A 2 -45.67 -0.88 3.55
C MET A 2 -44.48 -1.05 2.59
N THR A 3 -44.28 -2.25 2.03
CA THR A 3 -43.22 -2.53 1.04
C THR A 3 -43.35 -1.70 -0.23
N PHE A 4 -44.57 -1.45 -0.69
CA PHE A 4 -44.83 -0.61 -1.86
C PHE A 4 -44.45 0.86 -1.61
N LEU A 5 -44.78 1.39 -0.42
CA LEU A 5 -44.41 2.75 -0.02
C LEU A 5 -42.89 2.92 0.10
N ILE A 6 -42.19 1.92 0.65
CA ILE A 6 -40.72 1.93 0.75
C ILE A 6 -40.07 1.94 -0.64
N VAL A 7 -40.53 1.07 -1.55
CA VAL A 7 -40.01 1.03 -2.93
C VAL A 7 -40.28 2.34 -3.66
N ALA A 8 -41.48 2.92 -3.53
CA ALA A 8 -41.81 4.20 -4.13
C ALA A 8 -40.94 5.35 -3.58
N ALA A 9 -40.66 5.37 -2.27
CA ALA A 9 -39.79 6.36 -1.65
C ALA A 9 -38.34 6.25 -2.15
N VAL A 10 -37.81 5.04 -2.29
CA VAL A 10 -36.45 4.81 -2.82
C VAL A 10 -36.35 5.25 -4.28
N VAL A 11 -37.34 4.92 -5.12
CA VAL A 11 -37.39 5.35 -6.53
C VAL A 11 -37.44 6.87 -6.64
N LEU A 12 -38.27 7.53 -5.81
CA LEU A 12 -38.32 8.99 -5.76
C LEU A 12 -36.99 9.61 -5.33
N LEU A 13 -36.34 9.04 -4.32
CA LEU A 13 -35.05 9.53 -3.83
C LEU A 13 -33.95 9.41 -4.91
N ILE A 14 -33.91 8.29 -5.63
CA ILE A 14 -33.01 8.10 -6.78
C ILE A 14 -33.33 9.12 -7.89
N ALA A 15 -34.61 9.33 -8.20
CA ALA A 15 -35.02 10.30 -9.21
C ALA A 15 -34.63 11.74 -8.83
N ILE A 16 -34.79 12.13 -7.56
CA ILE A 16 -34.38 13.44 -7.04
C ILE A 16 -32.87 13.62 -7.18
N LEU A 17 -32.07 12.64 -6.76
CA LEU A 17 -30.61 12.68 -6.90
C LEU A 17 -30.17 12.80 -8.36
N TYR A 18 -30.83 12.05 -9.26
CA TYR A 18 -30.59 12.15 -10.70
C TYR A 18 -30.93 13.54 -11.26
N LEU A 19 -32.05 14.13 -10.84
CA LEU A 19 -32.47 15.47 -11.28
C LEU A 19 -31.49 16.55 -10.80
N ILE A 20 -31.01 16.47 -9.56
CA ILE A 20 -29.99 17.38 -9.03
C ILE A 20 -28.71 17.30 -9.88
N PHE A 21 -28.25 16.09 -10.19
CA PHE A 21 -27.09 15.88 -11.05
C PHE A 21 -27.33 16.43 -12.48
N ARG A 22 -28.51 16.19 -13.05
CA ARG A 22 -28.89 16.66 -14.39
C ARG A 22 -28.96 18.18 -14.47
N ILE A 23 -29.53 18.84 -13.46
CA ILE A 23 -29.60 20.30 -13.37
C ILE A 23 -28.20 20.88 -13.23
N GLY A 24 -27.35 20.30 -12.37
CA GLY A 24 -25.95 20.71 -12.24
C GLY A 24 -25.20 20.67 -13.58
N ASN A 25 -25.37 19.59 -14.34
CA ASN A 25 -24.77 19.44 -15.66
C ASN A 25 -25.31 20.45 -16.69
N LEU A 26 -26.63 20.66 -16.73
CA LEU A 26 -27.26 21.61 -17.66
C LEU A 26 -26.88 23.05 -17.37
N VAL A 27 -26.85 23.46 -16.09
CA VAL A 27 -26.37 24.78 -15.68
C VAL A 27 -24.90 24.98 -16.06
N GLY A 28 -24.09 23.92 -15.94
CA GLY A 28 -22.69 23.94 -16.38
C GLY A 28 -22.51 24.10 -17.90
N VAL A 29 -23.44 23.59 -18.71
CA VAL A 29 -23.43 23.78 -20.17
C VAL A 29 -23.86 25.20 -20.55
N VAL A 30 -24.89 25.74 -19.89
CA VAL A 30 -25.44 27.10 -20.18
C VAL A 30 -24.48 28.21 -19.76
N LYS A 31 -23.72 28.02 -18.67
CA LYS A 31 -22.73 29.01 -18.23
C LYS A 31 -21.50 29.13 -19.14
N GLY A 32 -21.40 28.30 -20.17
CA GLY A 32 -20.19 28.13 -20.96
C GLY A 32 -19.14 27.45 -20.09
N LYS A 33 -18.80 26.20 -20.41
CA LYS A 33 -17.60 25.59 -19.84
C LYS A 33 -16.41 26.43 -20.31
N GLU A 34 -15.97 27.39 -19.50
CA GLU A 34 -14.62 27.92 -19.62
C GLU A 34 -13.68 26.72 -19.58
N GLY A 35 -12.95 26.51 -20.68
CA GLY A 35 -12.10 25.34 -20.93
C GLY A 35 -10.90 25.20 -20.00
N ASP A 36 -10.88 25.91 -18.87
CA ASP A 36 -9.81 25.94 -17.88
C ASP A 36 -10.36 25.89 -16.44
N ALA A 37 -11.51 25.23 -16.22
CA ALA A 37 -12.00 24.96 -14.87
C ALA A 37 -11.17 23.86 -14.20
N VAL A 38 -9.87 24.10 -14.03
CA VAL A 38 -9.08 23.37 -13.05
C VAL A 38 -9.62 23.77 -11.71
N SER A 39 -10.34 22.82 -11.13
CA SER A 39 -10.98 22.97 -9.84
C SER A 39 -10.01 23.61 -8.86
N ALA A 40 -10.49 24.62 -8.10
CA ALA A 40 -9.76 25.17 -6.96
C ALA A 40 -9.25 24.05 -6.02
N MET A 41 -9.88 22.87 -6.06
CA MET A 41 -9.47 21.68 -5.33
C MET A 41 -8.19 21.02 -5.82
N ASN A 42 -7.66 21.30 -7.02
CA ASN A 42 -6.42 20.66 -7.51
C ASN A 42 -5.22 20.97 -6.61
N ASN A 43 -5.02 22.25 -6.26
CA ASN A 43 -3.92 22.64 -5.38
C ASN A 43 -4.15 22.18 -3.95
N THR A 44 -5.40 22.26 -3.46
CA THR A 44 -5.79 21.75 -2.13
C THR A 44 -5.52 20.25 -2.02
N ASN A 45 -5.95 19.45 -3.00
CA ASN A 45 -5.72 18.01 -3.03
C ASN A 45 -4.24 17.66 -3.08
N ALA A 46 -3.43 18.42 -3.85
CA ALA A 46 -1.98 18.21 -3.88
C ALA A 46 -1.35 18.42 -2.49
N TRP A 47 -1.75 19.47 -1.76
CA TRP A 47 -1.29 19.70 -0.40
C TRP A 47 -1.80 18.65 0.59
N LEU A 48 -3.06 18.21 0.46
CA LEU A 48 -3.61 17.12 1.27
C LEU A 48 -2.85 15.80 1.04
N PHE A 49 -2.43 15.53 -0.20
CA PHE A 49 -1.58 14.38 -0.50
C PHE A 49 -0.20 14.47 0.14
N MET A 50 0.42 15.65 0.17
CA MET A 50 1.68 15.85 0.89
C MET A 50 1.51 15.73 2.40
N PHE A 51 0.41 16.25 2.94
CA PHE A 51 0.07 16.06 4.35
C PHE A 51 -0.10 14.57 4.66
N PHE A 52 -0.90 13.85 3.86
CA PHE A 52 -1.12 12.41 4.01
C PHE A 52 0.17 11.60 3.90
N LEU A 53 1.08 11.98 2.99
CA LEU A 53 2.40 11.36 2.88
C LEU A 53 3.16 11.48 4.20
N VAL A 54 3.30 12.71 4.72
CA VAL A 54 4.10 12.99 5.92
C VAL A 54 3.43 12.42 7.17
N SER A 55 2.14 12.68 7.37
CA SER A 55 1.40 12.19 8.53
C SER A 55 1.24 10.67 8.49
N GLY A 56 1.02 10.10 7.31
CA GLY A 56 0.86 8.65 7.12
C GLY A 56 2.15 7.90 7.46
N LEU A 57 3.29 8.34 6.94
CA LEU A 57 4.59 7.76 7.31
C LEU A 57 4.92 8.00 8.78
N ALA A 58 4.65 9.21 9.30
CA ALA A 58 4.91 9.51 10.70
C ALA A 58 4.10 8.60 11.65
N VAL A 59 2.80 8.44 11.41
CA VAL A 59 1.93 7.56 12.20
C VAL A 59 2.34 6.10 12.04
N PHE A 60 2.66 5.66 10.82
CA PHE A 60 3.13 4.31 10.56
C PHE A 60 4.39 3.98 11.38
N PHE A 61 5.45 4.79 11.26
CA PHE A 61 6.68 4.56 12.01
C PHE A 61 6.50 4.76 13.51
N TRP A 62 5.75 5.77 13.93
CA TRP A 62 5.47 6.00 15.34
C TRP A 62 4.77 4.79 15.98
N TYR A 63 3.72 4.26 15.34
CA TYR A 63 3.03 3.07 15.81
C TYR A 63 3.97 1.86 15.85
N SER A 64 4.75 1.64 14.78
CA SER A 64 5.68 0.53 14.70
C SER A 64 6.81 0.58 15.74
N PHE A 65 7.28 1.75 16.15
CA PHE A 65 8.30 1.81 17.19
C PHE A 65 7.70 1.80 18.60
N THR A 66 6.53 2.40 18.79
CA THR A 66 5.88 2.49 20.11
C THR A 66 5.35 1.15 20.57
N TYR A 67 4.69 0.41 19.67
CA TYR A 67 4.05 -0.87 19.98
C TYR A 67 4.90 -2.07 19.59
N PHE A 68 6.18 -1.86 19.30
CA PHE A 68 7.09 -2.92 18.86
C PHE A 68 7.03 -4.14 19.79
N ALA A 69 7.16 -3.91 21.10
CA ALA A 69 7.16 -4.97 22.09
C ALA A 69 5.85 -5.78 22.14
N ASP A 70 4.72 -5.22 21.72
CA ASP A 70 3.41 -5.87 21.81
C ASP A 70 3.21 -6.93 20.72
N TYR A 71 3.94 -6.81 19.61
CA TYR A 71 3.86 -7.76 18.49
C TYR A 71 5.18 -8.48 18.18
N THR A 72 6.25 -8.20 18.93
CA THR A 72 7.50 -8.96 18.86
C THR A 72 7.65 -9.89 20.04
N LEU A 73 7.61 -11.18 19.78
CA LEU A 73 7.85 -12.21 20.79
C LEU A 73 9.36 -12.33 21.08
N PRO A 74 9.75 -12.67 22.31
CA PRO A 74 11.13 -13.00 22.60
C PRO A 74 11.53 -14.30 21.89
N VAL A 75 12.81 -14.39 21.51
CA VAL A 75 13.36 -15.59 20.87
C VAL A 75 13.26 -16.78 21.83
N ALA A 76 12.61 -17.85 21.38
CA ALA A 76 12.31 -19.03 22.20
C ALA A 76 13.11 -20.30 21.80
N SER A 77 13.88 -20.27 20.72
CA SER A 77 14.68 -21.41 20.25
C SER A 77 15.86 -20.97 19.38
N GLU A 78 16.82 -21.88 19.16
CA GLU A 78 17.92 -21.67 18.21
C GLU A 78 17.41 -21.39 16.79
N HIS A 79 16.41 -22.17 16.34
CA HIS A 79 15.74 -21.93 15.05
C HIS A 79 15.03 -20.57 15.02
N GLY A 80 14.47 -20.11 16.16
CA GLY A 80 13.84 -18.81 16.30
C GLY A 80 14.78 -17.64 15.99
N VAL A 81 16.05 -17.74 16.39
CA VAL A 81 17.08 -16.73 16.04
C VAL A 81 17.21 -16.57 14.52
N VAL A 82 17.21 -17.69 13.81
CA VAL A 82 17.37 -17.72 12.34
C VAL A 82 16.11 -17.19 11.66
N THR A 83 14.93 -17.66 12.05
CA THR A 83 13.66 -17.24 11.44
C THR A 83 13.37 -15.77 11.70
N ASP A 84 13.62 -15.27 12.90
CA ASP A 84 13.43 -13.86 13.24
C ASP A 84 14.40 -12.98 12.46
N GLY A 85 15.66 -13.41 12.32
CA GLY A 85 16.65 -12.73 11.49
C GLY A 85 16.21 -12.61 10.02
N LEU A 86 15.66 -13.68 9.44
CA LEU A 86 15.10 -13.67 8.08
C LEU A 86 13.87 -12.77 7.96
N PHE A 87 12.97 -12.83 8.94
CA PHE A 87 11.79 -11.98 9.01
C PHE A 87 12.18 -10.51 9.02
N TRP A 88 13.05 -10.10 9.95
CA TRP A 88 13.47 -8.70 10.07
C TRP A 88 14.25 -8.21 8.86
N THR A 89 15.13 -9.05 8.30
CA THR A 89 15.82 -8.71 7.04
C THR A 89 14.83 -8.41 5.93
N THR A 90 13.82 -9.28 5.76
CA THR A 90 12.78 -9.11 4.75
C THR A 90 11.94 -7.87 5.02
N MET A 91 11.53 -7.65 6.27
CA MET A 91 10.77 -6.48 6.70
C MET A 91 11.49 -5.16 6.41
N TRP A 92 12.79 -5.06 6.69
CA TRP A 92 13.54 -3.84 6.38
C TRP A 92 13.61 -3.55 4.88
N ILE A 93 13.79 -4.59 4.07
CA ILE A 93 13.82 -4.47 2.61
C ILE A 93 12.46 -4.01 2.08
N THR A 94 11.37 -4.64 2.53
CA THR A 94 10.01 -4.32 2.06
C THR A 94 9.54 -2.96 2.54
N VAL A 95 9.73 -2.62 3.83
CA VAL A 95 9.38 -1.30 4.38
C VAL A 95 10.22 -0.19 3.74
N GLY A 96 11.51 -0.45 3.48
CA GLY A 96 12.37 0.49 2.74
C GLY A 96 11.83 0.76 1.34
N SER A 97 11.53 -0.30 0.60
CA SER A 97 10.98 -0.22 -0.77
C SER A 97 9.61 0.48 -0.79
N PHE A 98 8.72 0.12 0.14
CA PHE A 98 7.43 0.76 0.36
C PHE A 98 7.60 2.27 0.58
N THR A 99 8.49 2.66 1.50
CA THR A 99 8.69 4.07 1.85
C THR A 99 9.16 4.88 0.64
N ILE A 100 10.09 4.34 -0.15
CA ILE A 100 10.59 4.99 -1.37
C ILE A 100 9.45 5.19 -2.38
N ILE A 101 8.67 4.14 -2.67
CA ILE A 101 7.57 4.21 -3.62
C ILE A 101 6.47 5.16 -3.12
N PHE A 102 6.15 5.08 -1.83
CA PHE A 102 5.12 5.91 -1.19
C PHE A 102 5.48 7.40 -1.29
N ILE A 103 6.73 7.77 -0.97
CA ILE A 103 7.24 9.13 -1.17
C ILE A 103 7.19 9.52 -2.65
N GLY A 104 7.71 8.66 -3.53
CA GLY A 104 7.76 8.92 -4.96
C GLY A 104 6.38 9.20 -5.56
N LEU A 105 5.38 8.40 -5.19
CA LEU A 105 4.00 8.52 -5.66
C LEU A 105 3.39 9.88 -5.29
N PHE A 106 3.40 10.25 -4.01
CA PHE A 106 2.78 11.49 -3.56
C PHE A 106 3.59 12.74 -3.93
N TRP A 107 4.91 12.64 -3.97
CA TRP A 107 5.74 13.72 -4.49
C TRP A 107 5.48 13.96 -5.98
N PHE A 108 5.30 12.89 -6.77
CA PHE A 108 4.99 13.00 -8.19
C PHE A 108 3.64 13.69 -8.40
N THR A 109 2.59 13.32 -7.67
CA THR A 109 1.29 13.99 -7.76
C THR A 109 1.37 15.46 -7.38
N PHE A 110 2.18 15.83 -6.39
CA PHE A 110 2.39 17.23 -6.00
C PHE A 110 3.21 18.03 -7.03
N LYS A 111 4.32 17.48 -7.53
CA LYS A 111 5.25 18.12 -8.46
C LYS A 111 4.65 18.32 -9.85
N TYR A 112 3.86 17.35 -10.31
CA TYR A 112 3.23 17.33 -11.63
C TYR A 112 1.73 17.63 -11.57
N ARG A 113 1.24 18.24 -10.47
CA ARG A 113 -0.11 18.79 -10.42
C ARG A 113 -0.36 19.75 -11.59
N TYR A 114 -1.62 19.87 -12.00
CA TYR A 114 -1.97 20.72 -13.14
C TYR A 114 -1.43 22.16 -12.97
N ASP A 115 -0.86 22.66 -14.05
CA ASP A 115 -0.36 24.03 -14.20
C ASP A 115 -0.56 24.44 -15.66
N LYS A 116 -1.33 25.52 -15.89
CA LYS A 116 -1.70 26.01 -17.23
C LYS A 116 -0.50 26.37 -18.10
N ASN A 117 0.64 26.70 -17.49
CA ASN A 117 1.86 27.09 -18.21
C ASN A 117 2.79 25.88 -18.46
N ARG A 118 2.47 24.71 -17.91
CA ARG A 118 3.33 23.53 -17.96
C ARG A 118 2.94 22.62 -19.12
N LYS A 119 3.88 22.43 -20.05
CA LYS A 119 3.74 21.43 -21.11
C LYS A 119 4.27 20.09 -20.62
N ALA A 120 3.55 19.02 -20.93
CA ALA A 120 4.01 17.66 -20.65
C ALA A 120 5.32 17.39 -21.41
N SER A 121 6.32 16.86 -20.72
CA SER A 121 7.52 16.34 -21.36
C SER A 121 7.21 14.95 -21.90
N PHE A 122 7.44 14.73 -23.19
CA PHE A 122 7.32 13.39 -23.78
C PHE A 122 8.60 12.61 -23.49
N PHE A 123 8.45 11.48 -22.81
CA PHE A 123 9.53 10.60 -22.41
C PHE A 123 9.04 9.16 -22.57
N ALA A 124 9.39 8.53 -23.69
CA ALA A 124 8.82 7.23 -24.07
C ALA A 124 9.39 6.09 -23.23
N ASP A 125 10.71 6.07 -23.05
CA ASP A 125 11.43 4.99 -22.38
C ASP A 125 12.73 5.48 -21.75
N ASN A 126 13.18 4.73 -20.74
CA ASN A 126 14.53 4.87 -20.20
C ASN A 126 15.08 3.51 -19.85
N HIS A 127 15.84 2.96 -20.78
CA HIS A 127 16.43 1.64 -20.62
C HIS A 127 17.30 1.52 -19.35
N TYR A 128 18.01 2.57 -18.95
CA TYR A 128 18.83 2.52 -17.73
C TYR A 128 17.98 2.46 -16.45
N LEU A 129 16.86 3.19 -16.42
CA LEU A 129 15.94 3.16 -15.29
C LEU A 129 15.20 1.82 -15.20
N GLU A 130 14.77 1.32 -16.36
CA GLU A 130 14.16 0.00 -16.52
C GLU A 130 15.07 -1.14 -16.06
N LEU A 131 16.32 -1.09 -16.48
CA LEU A 131 17.33 -2.06 -16.08
C LEU A 131 17.56 -2.00 -14.56
N THR A 132 17.63 -0.79 -13.99
CA THR A 132 17.86 -0.58 -12.56
C THR A 132 16.73 -1.18 -11.72
N TRP A 133 15.48 -0.86 -12.02
CA TRP A 133 14.34 -1.39 -11.26
C TRP A 133 14.04 -2.87 -11.52
N THR A 134 14.67 -3.48 -12.53
CA THR A 134 14.50 -4.92 -12.82
C THR A 134 15.58 -5.73 -12.12
N ILE A 135 16.84 -5.30 -12.24
CA ILE A 135 17.99 -6.02 -11.68
C ILE A 135 18.00 -5.93 -10.16
N VAL A 136 17.76 -4.74 -9.59
CA VAL A 136 17.85 -4.56 -8.13
C VAL A 136 16.86 -5.47 -7.39
N PRO A 137 15.56 -5.51 -7.71
CA PRO A 137 14.63 -6.44 -7.07
C PRO A 137 14.98 -7.90 -7.35
N ALA A 138 15.41 -8.24 -8.56
CA ALA A 138 15.81 -9.61 -8.89
C ALA A 138 16.94 -10.10 -7.98
N VAL A 139 18.02 -9.33 -7.85
CA VAL A 139 19.17 -9.68 -7.00
C VAL A 139 18.76 -9.80 -5.53
N VAL A 140 17.99 -8.84 -5.03
CA VAL A 140 17.51 -8.84 -3.64
C VAL A 140 16.66 -10.08 -3.36
N LEU A 141 15.70 -10.40 -4.23
CA LEU A 141 14.85 -11.58 -4.08
C LEU A 141 15.66 -12.88 -4.17
N THR A 142 16.60 -12.98 -5.11
CA THR A 142 17.48 -14.14 -5.23
C THR A 142 18.22 -14.40 -3.92
N LEU A 143 18.83 -13.36 -3.32
CA LEU A 143 19.55 -13.50 -2.04
C LEU A 143 18.63 -13.93 -0.90
N LEU A 144 17.42 -13.36 -0.82
CA LEU A 144 16.44 -13.74 0.21
C LEU A 144 15.98 -15.19 0.06
N ILE A 145 15.70 -15.63 -1.16
CA ILE A 145 15.27 -17.00 -1.46
C ILE A 145 16.36 -17.99 -1.06
N PHE A 146 17.62 -17.74 -1.42
CA PHE A 146 18.71 -18.63 -1.04
C PHE A 146 18.83 -18.76 0.48
N LYS A 147 18.82 -17.63 1.21
CA LYS A 147 18.88 -17.66 2.68
C LYS A 147 17.67 -18.39 3.30
N GLY A 148 16.48 -18.14 2.78
CA GLY A 148 15.26 -18.80 3.24
C GLY A 148 15.28 -20.30 2.99
N LEU A 149 15.76 -20.74 1.83
CA LEU A 149 15.85 -22.16 1.48
C LEU A 149 16.88 -22.87 2.36
N THR A 150 18.05 -22.27 2.62
CA THR A 150 19.05 -22.86 3.52
C THR A 150 18.49 -23.02 4.93
N ALA A 151 17.83 -22.00 5.48
CA ALA A 151 17.20 -22.09 6.80
C ALA A 151 16.09 -23.14 6.83
N TRP A 152 15.27 -23.22 5.78
CA TRP A 152 14.24 -24.25 5.67
C TRP A 152 14.84 -25.66 5.72
N THR A 153 15.83 -25.95 4.87
CA THR A 153 16.47 -27.27 4.81
C THR A 153 17.13 -27.66 6.13
N ASP A 154 17.75 -26.71 6.82
CA ASP A 154 18.38 -26.95 8.13
C ASP A 154 17.34 -27.25 9.23
N ILE A 155 16.26 -26.47 9.29
CA ILE A 155 15.21 -26.62 10.31
C ILE A 155 14.37 -27.87 10.08
N THR A 156 14.01 -28.19 8.83
CA THR A 156 13.15 -29.33 8.49
C THR A 156 13.95 -30.60 8.16
N GLY A 157 15.26 -30.58 8.39
CA GLY A 157 16.12 -31.74 8.24
C GLY A 157 15.77 -32.85 9.24
N PRO A 158 16.35 -34.05 9.07
CA PRO A 158 16.22 -35.12 10.06
C PRO A 158 16.74 -34.65 11.42
N ALA A 159 16.03 -35.02 12.48
CA ALA A 159 16.46 -34.76 13.85
C ALA A 159 17.81 -35.45 14.14
N LYS A 160 18.57 -34.89 15.09
CA LYS A 160 19.81 -35.49 15.58
C LYS A 160 19.53 -36.86 16.20
N GLU A 161 20.52 -37.76 16.16
CA GLU A 161 20.38 -39.14 16.66
C GLU A 161 20.07 -39.21 18.16
N ASP A 162 20.44 -38.18 18.92
CA ASP A 162 20.22 -38.04 20.37
C ASP A 162 18.94 -37.25 20.72
N ALA A 163 18.08 -36.96 19.74
CA ALA A 163 16.86 -36.19 19.97
C ALA A 163 15.83 -36.95 20.82
N VAL A 164 15.18 -36.21 21.74
CA VAL A 164 14.08 -36.74 22.56
C VAL A 164 12.83 -36.87 21.69
N VAL A 165 12.24 -38.07 21.67
CA VAL A 165 10.98 -38.35 20.95
C VAL A 165 9.79 -38.05 21.84
N ILE A 166 8.94 -37.12 21.41
CA ILE A 166 7.69 -36.74 22.10
C ILE A 166 6.53 -36.95 21.12
N GLU A 167 5.53 -37.74 21.52
CA GLU A 167 4.29 -37.93 20.77
C GLU A 167 3.19 -37.03 21.33
N LEU A 168 2.57 -36.23 20.46
CA LEU A 168 1.50 -35.31 20.80
C LEU A 168 0.22 -35.75 20.09
N VAL A 169 -0.86 -35.98 20.84
CA VAL A 169 -2.18 -36.32 20.29
C VAL A 169 -3.12 -35.15 20.54
N ALA A 170 -3.62 -34.54 19.46
CA ALA A 170 -4.62 -33.48 19.55
C ALA A 170 -6.00 -34.08 19.87
N GLN A 171 -6.73 -33.46 20.81
CA GLN A 171 -8.09 -33.83 21.18
C GLN A 171 -9.02 -32.63 20.98
N HIS A 172 -10.14 -32.83 20.27
CA HIS A 172 -11.23 -31.84 20.25
C HIS A 172 -12.00 -31.92 21.57
N VAL A 173 -12.18 -30.76 22.21
CA VAL A 173 -13.03 -30.56 23.40
C VAL A 173 -14.40 -30.09 22.94
#